data_AF-A0A816DQ93-F1
#
_entry.id   AF-A0A816DQ93-F1
#
_cell.length_a   1.000
_cell.length_b   1.000
_cell.length_c   1.000
_cell.angle_alpha   90.00
_cell.angle_beta   90.00
_cell.angle_gamma   90.00
#
_symmetry.space_group_name_H-M   'P 1'
#
loop_
_entity.id
_entity.type
_entity.pdbx_description
1 polymer ?
#
loop_
_entity_poly.entity_id
_entity_poly.type
_entity_poly.pdbx_seq_one_letter_code
_entity_poly.pdbx_strand_id
1 'polypeptide(L)'
;MRTADFLAAFLSQFLACIVIAASDSLSPNQCSDIGFASNNLMCSSCNDLKQFKLGELEGSCRQCCTHDDADQDEGEGKTKYHRAVLQVCS
;
A
#
# COMPACT_ATOMS: atom_id res chain seq x y z
N MET A 1 45.61 2.79 -8.21
CA MET A 1 44.43 2.75 -9.09
C MET A 1 43.54 1.56 -8.74
N ARG A 2 43.98 0.31 -8.90
CA ARG A 2 43.16 -0.90 -8.69
C ARG A 2 42.45 -1.05 -7.33
N THR A 3 43.00 -0.50 -6.24
CA THR A 3 42.39 -0.58 -4.89
C THR A 3 41.20 0.35 -4.70
N ALA A 4 41.19 1.52 -5.36
CA ALA A 4 40.08 2.46 -5.31
C ALA A 4 38.86 1.92 -6.07
N ASP A 5 39.08 1.19 -7.15
CA ASP A 5 38.03 0.54 -7.94
C ASP A 5 37.30 -0.55 -7.14
N PHE A 6 38.04 -1.36 -6.37
CA PHE A 6 37.44 -2.35 -5.47
C PHE A 6 36.63 -1.69 -4.36
N LEU A 7 37.15 -0.64 -3.71
CA LEU A 7 36.42 0.08 -2.67
C LEU A 7 35.15 0.75 -3.21
N ALA A 8 35.20 1.32 -4.42
CA ALA A 8 34.04 1.88 -5.08
C ALA A 8 32.99 0.81 -5.41
N ALA A 9 33.41 -0.36 -5.87
CA ALA A 9 32.50 -1.49 -6.12
C ALA A 9 31.83 -1.98 -4.84
N PHE A 10 32.59 -2.11 -3.73
CA PHE A 10 32.03 -2.48 -2.43
C PHE A 10 31.05 -1.43 -1.91
N LEU A 11 31.38 -0.14 -1.97
CA LEU A 11 30.49 0.95 -1.56
C LEU A 11 29.22 1.00 -2.42
N SER A 12 29.35 0.81 -3.74
CA SER A 12 28.23 0.75 -4.66
C SER A 12 27.30 -0.41 -4.34
N GLN A 13 27.85 -1.59 -4.08
CA GLN A 13 27.08 -2.78 -3.72
C GLN A 13 26.36 -2.59 -2.39
N PHE A 14 27.02 -1.97 -1.41
CA PHE A 14 26.45 -1.70 -0.09
C PHE A 14 25.31 -0.69 -0.16
N LEU A 15 25.48 0.40 -0.92
CA LEU A 15 24.44 1.41 -1.16
C LEU A 15 23.22 0.81 -1.86
N ALA A 16 23.43 -0.03 -2.87
CA ALA A 16 22.33 -0.71 -3.56
C ALA A 16 21.52 -1.60 -2.60
N CYS A 17 22.19 -2.38 -1.74
CA CYS A 17 21.52 -3.19 -0.72
C CYS A 17 20.71 -2.35 0.28
N ILE A 18 21.25 -1.21 0.71
CA ILE A 18 20.54 -0.28 1.61
C ILE A 18 19.26 0.25 0.96
N VAL A 19 19.32 0.62 -0.32
CA VAL A 19 18.14 1.13 -1.05
C VAL A 19 17.05 0.06 -1.18
N ILE A 20 17.42 -1.19 -1.47
CA ILE A 20 16.46 -2.31 -1.60
C ILE A 20 15.84 -2.67 -0.24
N ALA A 21 16.62 -2.61 0.84
CA ALA A 21 16.11 -2.83 2.20
C ALA A 21 15.27 -1.65 2.73
N ALA A 22 15.49 -0.44 2.20
CA ALA A 22 14.70 0.75 2.52
C ALA A 22 13.42 0.85 1.67
N SER A 23 13.34 0.14 0.53
CA SER A 23 12.08 -0.09 -0.18
C SER A 23 11.25 -1.17 0.50
N ASP A 24 11.09 -1.06 1.81
CA ASP A 24 10.03 -1.74 2.53
C ASP A 24 8.76 -0.95 2.23
N SER A 25 7.82 -1.56 1.50
CA SER A 25 6.41 -1.17 1.60
C SER A 25 6.11 -0.93 3.09
N LEU A 26 5.67 0.29 3.48
CA LEU A 26 5.43 0.66 4.87
C LEU A 26 4.82 -0.54 5.60
N SER A 27 5.60 -1.16 6.48
CA SER A 27 5.15 -2.36 7.20
C SER A 27 3.84 -2.00 7.91
N PRO A 28 2.85 -2.90 8.02
CA PRO A 28 1.51 -2.59 8.57
C PRO A 28 1.52 -1.85 9.91
N ASN A 29 2.58 -2.01 10.70
CA ASN A 29 2.78 -1.29 11.96
C ASN A 29 3.00 0.23 11.76
N GLN A 30 3.71 0.65 10.71
CA GLN A 30 3.97 2.06 10.41
C GLN A 30 2.72 2.79 9.92
N CYS A 31 1.80 2.09 9.28
CA CYS A 31 0.51 2.64 8.88
C CYS A 31 -0.32 3.04 10.11
N SER A 32 -0.30 2.22 11.17
CA SER A 32 -0.98 2.53 12.42
C SER A 32 -0.37 3.74 13.14
N ASP A 33 0.96 3.92 13.07
CA ASP A 33 1.66 5.07 13.67
C ASP A 33 1.31 6.39 12.97
N ILE A 34 1.00 6.34 11.67
CA ILE A 34 0.54 7.49 10.88
C ILE A 34 -0.99 7.71 11.03
N GLY A 35 -1.68 6.82 11.77
CA GLY A 35 -3.12 6.90 12.05
C GLY A 35 -4.00 6.17 11.03
N PHE A 36 -3.42 5.36 10.15
CA PHE A 36 -4.15 4.53 9.19
C PHE A 36 -4.44 3.13 9.75
N ALA A 37 -5.71 2.70 9.66
CA ALA A 37 -6.11 1.34 10.01
C ALA A 37 -5.70 0.36 8.88
N SER A 38 -4.45 -0.11 8.91
CA SER A 38 -3.84 -1.01 7.92
C SER A 38 -4.69 -2.24 7.56
N ASN A 39 -5.51 -2.75 8.49
CA ASN A 39 -6.27 -3.99 8.29
C ASN A 39 -7.62 -3.81 7.57
N ASN A 40 -8.04 -2.58 7.24
CA ASN A 40 -9.34 -2.33 6.60
C ASN A 40 -9.35 -1.12 5.65
N LEU A 41 -8.18 -0.54 5.35
CA LEU A 41 -8.10 0.63 4.50
C LEU A 41 -8.13 0.22 3.02
N MET A 42 -9.29 0.36 2.39
CA MET A 42 -9.46 0.17 0.94
C MET A 42 -8.81 1.32 0.17
N CYS A 43 -8.10 1.03 -0.92
CA CYS A 43 -7.43 2.06 -1.72
C CYS A 43 -8.41 3.06 -2.37
N SER A 44 -9.68 2.70 -2.52
CA SER A 44 -10.76 3.61 -2.95
C SER A 44 -10.95 4.78 -1.97
N SER A 45 -10.87 4.52 -0.66
CA SER A 45 -10.97 5.53 0.40
C SER A 45 -9.84 6.55 0.36
N CYS A 46 -8.68 6.22 -0.23
CA CYS A 46 -7.57 7.18 -0.37
C CYS A 46 -7.90 8.33 -1.33
N ASN A 47 -8.80 8.12 -2.30
CA ASN A 47 -9.23 9.19 -3.20
C ASN A 47 -10.15 10.20 -2.50
N ASP A 48 -10.83 9.75 -1.44
CA ASP A 48 -11.76 10.56 -0.66
C ASP A 48 -11.05 11.57 0.25
N LEU A 49 -9.78 11.31 0.60
CA LEU A 49 -8.96 12.25 1.40
C LEU A 49 -8.84 13.62 0.74
N LYS A 50 -8.86 13.69 -0.60
CA LYS A 50 -8.85 14.97 -1.34
C LYS A 50 -10.07 15.83 -1.04
N GLN A 51 -11.24 15.21 -0.85
CA GLN A 51 -12.48 15.91 -0.52
C GLN A 51 -12.36 16.68 0.80
N PHE A 52 -11.63 16.11 1.76
CA PHE A 52 -11.46 16.63 3.11
C PHE A 52 -10.24 17.55 3.25
N LYS A 53 -9.58 17.91 2.14
CA LYS A 53 -8.31 18.65 2.11
C LYS A 53 -7.14 17.91 2.77
N LEU A 54 -7.19 16.58 2.83
CA LEU A 54 -6.10 15.70 3.32
C LEU A 54 -5.28 15.10 2.15
N GLY A 55 -5.21 15.79 1.02
CA GLY A 55 -4.55 15.28 -0.20
C GLY A 55 -3.07 14.95 -0.02
N GLU A 56 -2.38 15.62 0.90
CA GLU A 56 -0.96 15.35 1.22
C GLU A 56 -0.76 13.94 1.80
N LEU A 57 -1.80 13.39 2.43
CA LEU A 57 -1.76 12.06 3.04
C LEU A 57 -2.17 10.94 2.07
N GLU A 58 -2.62 11.27 0.85
CA GLU A 58 -2.99 10.27 -0.18
C GLU A 58 -1.80 9.37 -0.54
N GLY A 59 -0.59 9.92 -0.63
CA GLY A 59 0.62 9.15 -0.93
C GLY A 59 0.89 8.08 0.13
N SER A 60 0.85 8.47 1.41
CA SER A 60 0.98 7.55 2.54
C SER A 60 -0.19 6.57 2.64
N CYS A 61 -1.41 7.02 2.34
CA CYS A 61 -2.61 6.18 2.29
C CYS A 61 -2.45 5.05 1.26
N ARG A 62 -1.95 5.37 0.06
CA ARG A 62 -1.74 4.40 -1.03
C ARG A 62 -0.69 3.34 -0.73
N GLN A 63 0.26 3.67 0.14
CA GLN A 63 1.29 2.75 0.59
C GLN A 63 0.82 1.85 1.74
N CYS A 64 -0.32 2.18 2.37
CA CYS A 64 -0.93 1.48 3.50
C CYS A 64 -2.27 0.80 3.17
N CYS A 65 -2.82 1.01 1.98
CA CYS A 65 -4.12 0.49 1.59
C CYS A 65 -4.00 -0.90 0.95
N THR A 66 -5.00 -1.73 1.21
CA THR A 66 -5.18 -2.97 0.46
C THR A 66 -5.83 -2.61 -0.86
N HIS A 67 -5.23 -3.07 -1.97
CA HIS A 67 -5.89 -2.95 -3.27
C HIS A 67 -7.22 -3.67 -3.19
N ASP A 68 -8.27 -2.99 -3.65
CA ASP A 68 -9.57 -3.61 -3.80
C ASP A 68 -9.40 -4.63 -4.94
N ASP A 69 -9.00 -5.86 -4.59
CA ASP A 69 -8.92 -6.98 -5.51
C ASP A 69 -10.34 -7.30 -6.00
N ALA A 70 -10.76 -6.53 -7.00
CA ALA A 70 -11.83 -6.86 -7.93
C ALA A 70 -11.30 -7.75 -9.07
N ASP A 71 -9.98 -7.90 -9.21
CA ASP A 71 -9.33 -8.60 -10.34
C ASP A 71 -8.27 -9.65 -9.92
N GLN A 72 -8.38 -10.24 -8.72
CA GLN A 72 -7.68 -11.49 -8.40
C GLN A 72 -8.71 -12.58 -8.06
N ASP A 73 -9.12 -13.24 -9.14
CA ASP A 73 -9.71 -14.57 -9.15
C ASP A 73 -8.74 -15.56 -8.49
N GLU A 74 -9.29 -16.53 -7.75
CA GLU A 74 -8.59 -17.67 -7.13
C GLU A 74 -7.82 -17.43 -5.81
N GLY A 75 -8.55 -17.37 -4.70
CA GLY A 75 -7.95 -17.49 -3.36
C GLY A 75 -8.95 -17.33 -2.21
N GLU A 76 -9.55 -18.45 -1.80
CA GLU A 76 -10.17 -18.72 -0.49
C GLU A 76 -10.69 -17.51 0.32
N GLY A 77 -12.00 -17.19 0.21
CA GLY A 77 -12.66 -16.41 1.29
C GLY A 77 -13.84 -15.51 0.94
N LYS A 78 -14.28 -15.37 -0.31
CA LYS A 78 -15.40 -14.47 -0.65
C LYS A 78 -16.68 -15.27 -0.89
N THR A 79 -17.47 -15.48 0.17
CA THR A 79 -18.86 -15.95 0.06
C THR A 79 -19.63 -14.98 -0.84
N LYS A 80 -19.99 -15.40 -2.05
CA LYS A 80 -20.92 -14.65 -2.91
C LYS A 80 -22.29 -14.66 -2.25
N TYR A 81 -22.68 -13.54 -1.65
CA TYR A 81 -24.02 -13.37 -1.09
C TYR A 81 -25.01 -13.00 -2.19
N HIS A 82 -26.20 -13.58 -2.15
CA HIS A 82 -27.26 -13.24 -3.09
C HIS A 82 -27.71 -11.79 -2.88
N ARG A 83 -27.84 -11.04 -3.97
CA ARG A 83 -28.36 -9.67 -3.95
C ARG A 83 -29.85 -9.67 -4.23
N ALA A 84 -30.62 -8.94 -3.43
CA ALA A 84 -32.01 -8.60 -3.70
C ALA A 84 -32.17 -7.07 -3.71
N VAL A 85 -33.06 -6.57 -4.57
CA VAL A 85 -33.45 -5.15 -4.61
C VAL A 85 -34.79 -5.02 -3.89
N LEU A 86 -34.86 -4.16 -2.88
CA LEU A 86 -36.11 -3.84 -2.20
C LEU A 86 -36.86 -2.79 -3.03
N GLN A 87 -37.98 -3.19 -3.63
CA GLN A 87 -38.88 -2.26 -4.30
C GLN A 87 -39.88 -1.70 -3.29
N VAL A 88 -40.02 -0.37 -3.23
CA VAL A 88 -41.10 0.29 -2.50
C VAL A 88 -42.26 0.47 -3.48
N CYS A 89 -43.41 -0.14 -3.20
CA CYS A 89 -44.62 0.09 -3.99
C CYS A 89 -45.32 1.37 -3.50
N SER A 90 -45.67 2.24 -4.45
CA SER A 90 -46.56 3.39 -4.25
C SER A 90 -47.99 3.04 -4.67
#